data_AF-A0A067C8W4-F1
#
_entry.id   AF-A0A067C8W4-F1
#
_cell.length_a   1.000
_cell.length_b   1.000
_cell.length_c   1.000
_cell.angle_alpha   90.00
_cell.angle_beta   90.00
_cell.angle_gamma   90.00
#
_symmetry.space_group_name_H-M   'P 1'
#
loop_
_entity.id
_entity.type
_entity.pdbx_description
1 polymer ?
#
loop_
_entity_poly.entity_id
_entity_poly.type
_entity_poly.pdbx_seq_one_letter_code
_entity_poly.pdbx_strand_id
1 'polypeptide(L)'
;SSDAGPKGSPGVVSAKTTYVTTTPTPTPTPTPTPAGNRTCGAPEYNTDFYGNDISNFPTSGSVNDMFKQCCDGCKAKPSCGAYTLFGQVCYLKTAAGNRTWVHGATSAVVSATSVTPTPTPSRVIVRECFGVKYNTDYPGNDMVNFKATGDFNTMRGQCCDACKKLLDCNAYVLFEDFCYLKSASTNPVAKNGATATIVTTTTIPA
;
A
#
# COMPACT_ATOMS: atom_id res chain seq x y z
N SER A 1 91.54 12.80 -39.16
CA SER A 1 90.41 13.70 -38.93
C SER A 1 89.14 12.91 -39.23
N SER A 2 88.69 11.98 -38.41
CA SER A 2 88.39 12.00 -36.96
C SER A 2 87.16 12.84 -36.66
N ASP A 3 85.98 12.22 -36.79
CA ASP A 3 84.71 12.69 -36.24
C ASP A 3 83.96 11.49 -35.64
N ALA A 4 83.10 11.81 -34.67
CA ALA A 4 82.10 11.00 -33.98
C ALA A 4 82.56 9.99 -32.89
N GLY A 5 82.56 10.48 -31.64
CA GLY A 5 81.50 10.13 -30.68
C GLY A 5 81.63 8.83 -29.88
N PRO A 6 81.75 8.88 -28.53
CA PRO A 6 82.03 7.71 -27.71
C PRO A 6 80.82 6.85 -27.33
N LYS A 7 81.17 5.58 -27.10
CA LYS A 7 80.37 4.43 -26.70
C LYS A 7 79.64 4.61 -25.37
N GLY A 8 78.46 3.99 -25.28
CA GLY A 8 77.61 3.98 -24.10
C GLY A 8 78.16 3.21 -22.89
N SER A 9 77.62 3.58 -21.72
CA SER A 9 77.75 2.88 -20.44
C SER A 9 76.35 2.76 -19.79
N PRO A 10 76.16 1.81 -18.87
CA PRO A 10 74.87 1.14 -18.65
C PRO A 10 73.88 1.99 -17.84
N GLY A 11 72.64 2.04 -18.36
CA GLY A 11 71.51 2.65 -17.68
C GLY A 11 71.07 1.82 -16.48
N VAL A 12 70.93 2.50 -15.35
CA VAL A 12 70.21 2.02 -14.16
C VAL A 12 68.78 1.63 -14.55
N VAL A 13 68.44 0.35 -14.39
CA VAL A 13 67.06 -0.13 -14.53
C VAL A 13 66.26 0.32 -13.31
N SER A 14 65.54 1.42 -13.45
CA SER A 14 64.54 1.85 -12.45
C SER A 14 63.34 0.91 -12.56
N ALA A 15 63.10 0.12 -11.51
CA ALA A 15 61.99 -0.81 -11.43
C ALA A 15 60.66 -0.08 -11.53
N LYS A 16 59.95 -0.26 -12.65
CA LYS A 16 58.58 0.21 -12.86
C LYS A 16 57.65 -0.59 -11.94
N THR A 17 57.39 -0.06 -10.75
CA THR A 17 56.33 -0.57 -9.87
C THR A 17 55.00 -0.35 -10.57
N THR A 18 54.42 -1.42 -11.10
CA THR A 18 53.04 -1.45 -11.61
C THR A 18 52.09 -1.28 -10.44
N TYR A 19 51.54 -0.08 -10.25
CA TYR A 19 50.35 0.09 -9.43
C TYR A 19 49.17 -0.51 -10.20
N VAL A 20 48.65 -1.63 -9.69
CA VAL A 20 47.40 -2.22 -10.17
C VAL A 20 46.27 -1.28 -9.74
N THR A 21 45.73 -0.52 -10.68
CA THR A 21 44.52 0.27 -10.46
C THR A 21 43.33 -0.68 -10.39
N THR A 22 42.92 -1.04 -9.17
CA THR A 22 41.67 -1.76 -8.93
C THR A 22 40.49 -0.80 -9.11
N THR A 23 39.71 -0.97 -10.17
CA THR A 23 38.41 -0.31 -10.34
C THR A 23 37.52 -0.65 -9.14
N PRO A 24 36.96 0.33 -8.40
CA PRO A 24 36.04 0.03 -7.31
C PRO A 24 34.80 -0.68 -7.86
N THR A 25 34.53 -1.87 -7.35
CA THR A 25 33.30 -2.61 -7.60
C THR A 25 32.11 -1.74 -7.16
N PRO A 26 31.06 -1.56 -7.98
CA PRO A 26 29.88 -0.84 -7.55
C PRO A 26 29.27 -1.56 -6.33
N THR A 27 29.22 -0.86 -5.20
CA THR A 27 28.51 -1.31 -4.01
C THR A 27 27.08 -1.68 -4.40
N PRO A 28 26.56 -2.87 -4.04
CA PRO A 28 25.17 -3.18 -4.29
C PRO A 28 24.30 -2.12 -3.59
N THR A 29 23.53 -1.38 -4.40
CA THR A 29 22.51 -0.47 -3.90
C THR A 29 21.61 -1.27 -2.95
N PRO A 30 21.46 -0.88 -1.67
CA PRO A 30 20.53 -1.56 -0.78
C PRO A 30 19.15 -1.52 -1.42
N THR A 31 18.54 -2.69 -1.57
CA THR A 31 17.15 -2.83 -2.00
C THR A 31 16.29 -1.87 -1.16
N PRO A 32 15.50 -0.98 -1.77
CA PRO A 32 14.68 -0.06 -1.00
C PRO A 32 13.75 -0.88 -0.11
N THR A 33 13.94 -0.76 1.20
CA THR A 33 12.93 -1.13 2.19
C THR A 33 11.61 -0.51 1.76
N PRO A 34 10.47 -1.22 1.80
CA PRO A 34 9.19 -0.69 1.35
C PRO A 34 8.97 0.69 1.94
N ALA A 35 8.98 1.71 1.07
CA ALA A 35 8.56 3.04 1.48
C ALA A 35 7.13 2.88 1.96
N GLY A 36 6.89 3.05 3.27
CA GLY A 36 5.54 3.26 3.76
C GLY A 36 4.87 4.34 2.89
N ASN A 37 3.55 4.27 2.71
CA ASN A 37 2.82 5.24 1.91
C ASN A 37 2.94 6.64 2.55
N ARG A 38 4.02 7.35 2.23
CA ARG A 38 4.41 8.63 2.84
C ARG A 38 4.17 9.73 1.83
N THR A 39 3.43 10.74 2.25
CA THR A 39 3.00 11.84 1.40
C THR A 39 3.63 13.14 1.87
N CYS A 40 4.15 13.91 0.92
CA CYS A 40 4.67 15.25 1.19
C CYS A 40 3.53 16.26 1.19
N GLY A 41 3.51 17.12 2.20
CA GLY A 41 2.51 18.16 2.38
C GLY A 41 2.67 19.31 1.38
N ALA A 42 1.78 20.28 1.50
CA ALA A 42 1.83 21.50 0.70
C ALA A 42 3.11 22.31 1.00
N PRO A 43 3.69 23.00 0.00
CA PRO A 43 4.85 23.86 0.20
C PRO A 43 4.50 25.09 1.05
N GLU A 44 5.33 25.36 2.04
CA GLU A 44 5.35 26.59 2.83
C GLU A 44 6.49 27.49 2.32
N TYR A 45 6.13 28.51 1.55
CA TYR A 45 7.09 29.43 0.93
C TYR A 45 7.68 30.43 1.93
N ASN A 46 8.90 30.90 1.65
CA ASN A 46 9.70 31.78 2.49
C ASN A 46 9.80 31.33 3.96
N THR A 47 9.82 30.00 4.16
CA THR A 47 9.74 29.38 5.48
C THR A 47 10.80 28.31 5.60
N ASP A 48 11.64 28.42 6.63
CA ASP A 48 12.53 27.37 7.09
C ASP A 48 11.93 26.69 8.34
N PHE A 49 12.06 25.37 8.42
CA PHE A 49 11.70 24.61 9.61
C PHE A 49 12.95 24.44 10.46
N TYR A 50 13.33 25.47 11.21
CA TYR A 50 14.63 25.54 11.87
C TYR A 50 14.93 24.33 12.76
N GLY A 51 16.14 23.76 12.58
CA GLY A 51 16.66 22.62 13.33
C GLY A 51 16.21 21.25 12.82
N ASN A 52 16.40 20.21 13.64
CA ASN A 52 16.01 18.83 13.36
C ASN A 52 16.65 18.19 12.11
N ASP A 53 17.72 18.76 11.57
CA ASP A 53 18.39 18.26 10.37
C ASP A 53 19.02 16.88 10.58
N ILE A 54 18.74 15.95 9.66
CA ILE A 54 19.32 14.60 9.65
C ILE A 54 20.30 14.38 8.51
N SER A 55 20.12 15.08 7.40
CA SER A 55 21.02 15.02 6.25
C SER A 55 20.66 16.11 5.26
N ASN A 56 21.59 16.45 4.39
CA ASN A 56 21.33 17.33 3.26
C ASN A 56 21.96 16.79 1.97
N PHE A 57 21.44 17.24 0.83
CA PHE A 57 21.99 16.91 -0.48
C PHE A 57 21.68 18.01 -1.51
N PRO A 58 22.54 18.22 -2.52
CA PRO A 58 22.25 19.15 -3.60
C PRO A 58 21.13 18.63 -4.49
N THR A 59 20.31 19.55 -5.00
CA THR A 59 19.23 19.29 -5.96
C THR A 59 19.49 20.05 -7.25
N SER A 60 18.86 19.63 -8.35
CA SER A 60 19.02 20.27 -9.66
C SER A 60 17.69 20.40 -10.41
N GLY A 61 17.65 21.23 -11.45
CA GLY A 61 16.45 21.44 -12.28
C GLY A 61 15.62 22.64 -11.85
N SER A 62 14.33 22.63 -12.16
CA SER A 62 13.42 23.69 -11.73
C SER A 62 13.14 23.60 -10.23
N VAL A 63 12.66 24.68 -9.62
CA VAL A 63 12.30 24.70 -8.18
C VAL A 63 11.33 23.57 -7.82
N ASN A 64 10.39 23.24 -8.72
CA ASN A 64 9.46 22.13 -8.51
C ASN A 64 10.16 20.76 -8.54
N ASP A 65 11.12 20.57 -9.44
CA ASP A 65 11.90 19.32 -9.53
C ASP A 65 12.78 19.14 -8.29
N MET A 66 13.39 20.23 -7.83
CA MET A 66 14.21 20.26 -6.62
C MET A 66 13.37 19.96 -5.38
N PHE A 67 12.18 20.54 -5.29
CA PHE A 67 11.24 20.27 -4.20
C PHE A 67 10.72 18.83 -4.22
N LYS A 68 10.51 18.27 -5.43
CA LYS A 68 10.18 16.85 -5.60
C LYS A 68 11.33 15.94 -5.17
N GLN A 69 12.58 16.27 -5.52
CA GLN A 69 13.76 15.54 -5.05
C GLN A 69 13.84 15.53 -3.52
N CYS A 70 13.55 16.66 -2.86
CA CYS A 70 13.43 16.71 -1.42
C CYS A 70 12.37 15.75 -0.86
N CYS A 71 11.17 15.78 -1.45
CA CYS A 71 10.10 14.87 -1.07
C CYS A 71 10.52 13.41 -1.20
N ASP A 72 11.14 13.04 -2.32
CA ASP A 72 11.60 11.67 -2.57
C ASP A 72 12.70 11.24 -1.58
N GLY A 73 13.67 12.11 -1.32
CA GLY A 73 14.72 11.89 -0.33
C GLY A 73 14.18 11.73 1.09
N CYS A 74 13.16 12.52 1.45
CA CYS A 74 12.53 12.43 2.76
C CYS A 74 11.70 11.15 2.91
N LYS A 75 10.91 10.77 1.89
CA LYS A 75 10.13 9.51 1.88
C LYS A 75 11.02 8.28 2.07
N ALA A 76 12.21 8.28 1.45
CA ALA A 76 13.20 7.21 1.56
C ALA A 76 13.85 7.06 2.95
N LYS A 77 13.70 8.05 3.84
CA LYS A 77 14.22 8.02 5.21
C LYS A 77 13.08 7.94 6.22
N PRO A 78 12.81 6.78 6.84
CA PRO A 78 11.70 6.62 7.79
C PRO A 78 11.67 7.67 8.91
N SER A 79 12.85 8.14 9.35
CA SER A 79 12.99 9.17 10.37
C SER A 79 12.70 10.61 9.90
N CYS A 80 12.50 10.87 8.60
CA CYS A 80 12.39 12.22 8.05
C CYS A 80 10.96 12.76 8.10
N GLY A 81 10.55 13.49 9.13
CA GLY A 81 9.20 14.07 9.23
C GLY A 81 8.98 15.37 8.45
N ALA A 82 10.02 16.01 7.93
CA ALA A 82 9.90 17.23 7.13
C ALA A 82 11.16 17.52 6.30
N TYR A 83 11.10 18.51 5.42
CA TYR A 83 12.26 19.01 4.68
C TYR A 83 12.15 20.50 4.36
N THR A 84 13.30 21.14 4.13
CA THR A 84 13.41 22.53 3.66
C THR A 84 14.35 22.58 2.46
N LEU A 85 13.90 23.19 1.36
CA LEU A 85 14.73 23.51 0.18
C LEU A 85 15.21 24.95 0.29
N PHE A 86 16.53 25.17 0.28
CA PHE A 86 17.13 26.50 0.28
C PHE A 86 18.46 26.48 -0.48
N GLY A 87 18.71 27.48 -1.34
CA GLY A 87 20.00 27.58 -2.06
C GLY A 87 20.36 26.36 -2.91
N GLN A 88 19.35 25.70 -3.50
CA GLN A 88 19.48 24.43 -4.23
C GLN A 88 19.91 23.21 -3.39
N VAL A 89 19.93 23.34 -2.06
CA VAL A 89 20.22 22.26 -1.14
C VAL A 89 18.94 21.84 -0.45
N CYS A 90 18.70 20.52 -0.44
CA CYS A 90 17.64 19.93 0.33
C CYS A 90 18.13 19.58 1.74
N TYR A 91 17.43 20.05 2.76
CA TYR A 91 17.69 19.75 4.16
C TYR A 91 16.57 18.85 4.69
N LEU A 92 16.87 17.57 4.89
CA LEU A 92 15.94 16.58 5.45
C LEU A 92 15.95 16.68 6.96
N LYS A 93 14.77 16.63 7.58
CA LYS A 93 14.57 16.89 9.01
C LYS A 93 13.74 15.81 9.68
N THR A 94 13.99 15.52 10.96
CA THR A 94 13.19 14.55 11.72
C THR A 94 11.76 14.99 11.95
N ALA A 95 11.50 16.28 12.06
CA ALA A 95 10.19 16.88 12.23
C ALA A 95 10.19 18.33 11.73
N ALA A 96 9.01 18.90 11.50
CA ALA A 96 8.90 20.35 11.33
C ALA A 96 9.26 21.02 12.66
N GLY A 97 10.40 21.71 12.69
CA GLY A 97 10.79 22.58 13.79
C GLY A 97 10.00 23.89 13.81
N ASN A 98 10.57 24.89 14.47
CA ASN A 98 9.99 26.23 14.49
C ASN A 98 10.04 26.84 13.08
N ARG A 99 8.92 27.41 12.63
CA ARG A 99 8.84 28.12 11.35
C ARG A 99 9.54 29.47 11.47
N THR A 100 10.60 29.65 10.71
CA THR A 100 11.33 30.91 10.62
C THR A 100 11.15 31.49 9.23
N TRP A 101 10.91 32.80 9.15
CA TRP A 101 10.83 33.46 7.85
C TRP A 101 12.23 33.56 7.26
N VAL A 102 12.43 32.96 6.08
CA VAL A 102 13.69 32.98 5.34
C VAL A 102 13.37 33.13 3.87
N HIS A 103 13.80 34.24 3.26
CA HIS A 103 13.55 34.51 1.86
C HIS A 103 14.13 33.41 0.96
N GLY A 104 13.29 32.80 0.12
CA GLY A 104 13.71 31.73 -0.80
C GLY A 104 13.78 30.33 -0.19
N ALA A 105 13.52 30.15 1.12
CA ALA A 105 13.34 28.82 1.71
C ALA A 105 11.93 28.31 1.42
N THR A 106 11.79 27.04 1.05
CA THR A 106 10.47 26.38 0.92
C THR A 106 10.46 25.08 1.71
N SER A 107 9.51 24.92 2.62
CA SER A 107 9.44 23.74 3.51
C SER A 107 8.17 22.92 3.31
N ALA A 108 8.19 21.64 3.67
CA ALA A 108 6.97 20.83 3.78
C ALA A 108 7.13 19.71 4.82
N VAL A 109 6.02 19.37 5.46
CA VAL A 109 5.90 18.20 6.34
C VAL A 109 5.75 16.93 5.50
N VAL A 110 6.26 15.81 5.99
CA VAL A 110 6.05 14.48 5.40
C VAL A 110 5.25 13.64 6.37
N SER A 111 4.01 13.36 5.99
CA SER A 111 3.13 12.50 6.79
C SER A 111 3.28 11.06 6.33
N ALA A 112 3.40 10.14 7.29
CA ALA A 112 3.10 8.76 7.00
C ALA A 112 1.57 8.64 6.91
N THR A 113 1.05 8.29 5.74
CA THR A 113 -0.26 7.64 5.71
C THR A 113 -0.02 6.30 6.35
N SER A 114 -0.40 6.17 7.62
CA SER A 114 -0.61 4.88 8.23
C SER A 114 -1.70 4.18 7.41
N VAL A 115 -1.31 3.52 6.33
CA VAL A 115 -1.99 2.31 5.95
C VAL A 115 -1.69 1.36 7.10
N THR A 116 -2.56 1.34 8.10
CA THR A 116 -2.67 0.15 8.94
C THR A 116 -2.74 -0.99 7.94
N PRO A 117 -1.77 -1.92 7.90
CA PRO A 117 -1.95 -3.10 7.06
C PRO A 117 -3.29 -3.67 7.49
N THR A 118 -4.29 -3.64 6.60
CA THR A 118 -5.55 -4.33 6.82
C THR A 118 -5.13 -5.72 7.27
N PRO A 119 -5.51 -6.17 8.48
CA PRO A 119 -5.09 -7.48 8.95
C PRO A 119 -5.50 -8.46 7.86
N THR A 120 -4.51 -9.12 7.23
CA THR A 120 -4.77 -10.20 6.30
C THR A 120 -5.66 -11.18 7.08
N PRO A 121 -6.92 -11.39 6.67
CA PRO A 121 -7.80 -12.23 7.44
C PRO A 121 -7.15 -13.61 7.47
N SER A 122 -6.77 -14.11 8.65
CA SER A 122 -6.16 -15.44 8.80
C SER A 122 -7.09 -16.57 8.35
N ARG A 123 -8.36 -16.22 8.07
CA ARG A 123 -9.42 -17.09 7.62
C ARG A 123 -10.30 -16.37 6.61
N VAL A 124 -10.56 -17.01 5.48
CA VAL A 124 -11.56 -16.58 4.49
C VAL A 124 -12.91 -17.17 4.90
N ILE A 125 -13.91 -16.31 5.11
CA ILE A 125 -15.29 -16.76 5.34
C ILE A 125 -15.96 -16.87 3.96
N VAL A 126 -16.23 -18.09 3.54
CA VAL A 126 -16.98 -18.41 2.31
C VAL A 126 -18.42 -18.69 2.68
N ARG A 127 -19.36 -17.96 2.07
CA ARG A 127 -20.80 -18.20 2.21
C ARG A 127 -21.42 -18.59 0.89
N GLU A 128 -22.13 -19.70 0.90
CA GLU A 128 -22.66 -20.33 -0.31
C GLU A 128 -24.09 -20.82 -0.07
N CYS A 129 -24.92 -20.77 -1.11
CA CYS A 129 -26.31 -21.19 -1.05
C CYS A 129 -26.44 -22.60 -1.63
N PHE A 130 -26.88 -23.54 -0.82
CA PHE A 130 -27.00 -24.95 -1.19
C PHE A 130 -28.33 -25.54 -0.75
N GLY A 131 -28.67 -26.71 -1.31
CA GLY A 131 -29.79 -27.51 -0.85
C GLY A 131 -31.14 -26.82 -1.04
N VAL A 132 -31.47 -26.47 -2.28
CA VAL A 132 -32.78 -25.93 -2.65
C VAL A 132 -33.85 -26.96 -2.30
N LYS A 133 -34.86 -26.53 -1.55
CA LYS A 133 -36.03 -27.32 -1.17
C LYS A 133 -37.29 -26.62 -1.66
N TYR A 134 -37.95 -27.22 -2.63
CA TYR A 134 -39.24 -26.75 -3.12
C TYR A 134 -40.36 -27.13 -2.15
N ASN A 135 -41.42 -26.35 -2.19
CA ASN A 135 -42.61 -26.48 -1.34
C ASN A 135 -42.27 -26.60 0.16
N THR A 136 -41.25 -25.87 0.59
CA THR A 136 -40.71 -25.98 1.95
C THR A 136 -40.60 -24.60 2.56
N ASP A 137 -41.08 -24.48 3.81
CA ASP A 137 -40.89 -23.31 4.65
C ASP A 137 -40.18 -23.73 5.95
N TYR A 138 -39.45 -22.78 6.54
CA TYR A 138 -38.86 -22.91 7.86
C TYR A 138 -39.55 -21.87 8.76
N PRO A 139 -40.55 -22.26 9.56
CA PRO A 139 -41.32 -21.31 10.36
C PRO A 139 -40.47 -20.60 11.41
N GLY A 140 -40.67 -19.28 11.54
CA GLY A 140 -39.97 -18.43 12.50
C GLY A 140 -38.50 -18.19 12.13
N ASN A 141 -37.76 -17.67 13.13
CA ASN A 141 -36.35 -17.26 12.98
C ASN A 141 -36.11 -16.24 11.86
N ASP A 142 -37.14 -15.47 11.49
CA ASP A 142 -37.06 -14.43 10.47
C ASP A 142 -36.25 -13.23 10.98
N MET A 143 -35.23 -12.85 10.23
CA MET A 143 -34.36 -11.71 10.55
C MET A 143 -34.77 -10.47 9.76
N VAL A 144 -34.92 -10.65 8.46
CA VAL A 144 -35.21 -9.60 7.49
C VAL A 144 -36.10 -10.23 6.43
N ASN A 145 -37.09 -9.48 5.97
CA ASN A 145 -37.81 -9.83 4.75
C ASN A 145 -37.78 -8.65 3.78
N PHE A 146 -37.79 -8.95 2.50
CA PHE A 146 -37.87 -7.95 1.45
C PHE A 146 -38.50 -8.54 0.19
N LYS A 147 -39.10 -7.68 -0.63
CA LYS A 147 -39.64 -8.07 -1.91
C LYS A 147 -38.49 -8.24 -2.92
N ALA A 148 -38.39 -9.42 -3.51
CA ALA A 148 -37.56 -9.73 -4.65
C ALA A 148 -38.29 -9.38 -5.96
N THR A 149 -37.53 -9.14 -7.02
CA THR A 149 -38.08 -8.75 -8.31
C THR A 149 -37.39 -9.47 -9.45
N GLY A 150 -38.13 -9.74 -10.52
CA GLY A 150 -37.64 -10.43 -11.71
C GLY A 150 -38.19 -11.84 -11.82
N ASP A 151 -37.55 -12.68 -12.62
CA ASP A 151 -37.90 -14.09 -12.71
C ASP A 151 -37.48 -14.86 -11.44
N PHE A 152 -37.99 -16.08 -11.30
CA PHE A 152 -37.76 -16.91 -10.12
C PHE A 152 -36.29 -17.16 -9.80
N ASN A 153 -35.42 -17.35 -10.80
CA ASN A 153 -33.99 -17.56 -10.54
C ASN A 153 -33.30 -16.28 -10.09
N THR A 154 -33.68 -15.14 -10.68
CA THR A 154 -33.23 -13.82 -10.24
C THR A 154 -33.62 -13.55 -8.79
N MET A 155 -34.88 -13.83 -8.42
CA MET A 155 -35.35 -13.65 -7.05
C MET A 155 -34.59 -14.54 -6.05
N ARG A 156 -34.33 -15.80 -6.39
CA ARG A 156 -33.49 -16.68 -5.57
C ARG A 156 -32.06 -16.16 -5.42
N GLY A 157 -31.49 -15.61 -6.49
CA GLY A 157 -30.18 -14.94 -6.44
C GLY A 157 -30.18 -13.77 -5.45
N GLN A 158 -31.19 -12.92 -5.51
CA GLN A 158 -31.36 -11.80 -4.58
C GLN A 158 -31.47 -12.25 -3.12
N CYS A 159 -32.29 -13.28 -2.83
CA CYS A 159 -32.40 -13.82 -1.47
C CYS A 159 -31.06 -14.39 -0.97
N CYS A 160 -30.36 -15.12 -1.85
CA CYS A 160 -29.06 -15.72 -1.54
C CYS A 160 -28.01 -14.64 -1.23
N ASP A 161 -27.88 -13.63 -2.08
CA ASP A 161 -26.91 -12.56 -1.90
C ASP A 161 -27.20 -11.72 -0.67
N ALA A 162 -28.49 -11.47 -0.37
CA ALA A 162 -28.88 -10.78 0.85
C ALA A 162 -28.53 -11.60 2.10
N CYS A 163 -28.78 -12.91 2.11
CA CYS A 163 -28.44 -13.78 3.22
C CYS A 163 -26.92 -13.89 3.43
N LYS A 164 -26.11 -13.98 2.37
CA LYS A 164 -24.64 -14.02 2.46
C LYS A 164 -24.04 -12.78 3.13
N LYS A 165 -24.72 -11.64 3.07
CA LYS A 165 -24.27 -10.39 3.71
C LYS A 165 -24.51 -10.37 5.22
N LEU A 166 -25.38 -11.24 5.73
CA LEU A 166 -25.73 -11.33 7.14
C LEU A 166 -25.08 -12.58 7.74
N LEU A 167 -24.11 -12.38 8.64
CA LEU A 167 -23.36 -13.49 9.23
C LEU A 167 -24.27 -14.48 9.99
N ASP A 168 -25.36 -13.97 10.58
CA ASP A 168 -26.30 -14.79 11.33
C ASP A 168 -27.40 -15.42 10.44
N CYS A 169 -27.41 -15.15 9.13
CA CYS A 169 -28.37 -15.76 8.20
C CYS A 169 -27.88 -17.14 7.75
N ASN A 170 -28.69 -18.16 8.06
CA ASN A 170 -28.40 -19.57 7.82
C ASN A 170 -29.33 -20.19 6.75
N ALA A 171 -30.41 -19.51 6.38
CA ALA A 171 -31.28 -19.90 5.29
C ALA A 171 -32.11 -18.73 4.76
N TYR A 172 -32.73 -18.90 3.60
CA TYR A 172 -33.83 -18.05 3.16
C TYR A 172 -34.99 -18.88 2.64
N VAL A 173 -36.19 -18.31 2.67
CA VAL A 173 -37.39 -18.84 2.00
C VAL A 173 -37.91 -17.78 1.03
N LEU A 174 -38.04 -18.12 -0.25
CA LEU A 174 -38.73 -17.31 -1.25
C LEU A 174 -40.18 -17.77 -1.35
N PHE A 175 -41.13 -16.88 -1.10
CA PHE A 175 -42.56 -17.16 -1.18
C PHE A 175 -43.31 -15.91 -1.65
N GLU A 176 -44.13 -16.02 -2.70
CA GLU A 176 -44.91 -14.92 -3.28
C GLU A 176 -44.06 -13.65 -3.52
N ASP A 177 -42.91 -13.81 -4.17
CA ASP A 177 -41.93 -12.76 -4.46
C ASP A 177 -41.28 -12.10 -3.23
N PHE A 178 -41.50 -12.61 -2.02
CA PHE A 178 -40.80 -12.15 -0.81
C PHE A 178 -39.70 -13.11 -0.40
N CYS A 179 -38.51 -12.58 -0.16
CA CYS A 179 -37.41 -13.27 0.50
C CYS A 179 -37.58 -13.11 2.02
N TYR A 180 -37.67 -14.22 2.74
CA TYR A 180 -37.63 -14.27 4.19
C TYR A 180 -36.28 -14.85 4.61
N LEU A 181 -35.38 -14.00 5.12
CA LEU A 181 -34.06 -14.40 5.59
C LEU A 181 -34.15 -14.94 7.01
N LYS A 182 -33.52 -16.08 7.26
CA LYS A 182 -33.71 -16.85 8.49
C LYS A 182 -32.39 -17.10 9.19
N SER A 183 -32.39 -16.95 10.51
CA SER A 183 -31.25 -17.27 11.36
C SER A 183 -31.09 -18.76 11.63
N ALA A 184 -32.08 -19.59 11.28
CA ALA A 184 -32.02 -21.04 11.38
C ALA A 184 -32.88 -21.74 10.32
N SER A 185 -32.52 -22.99 9.98
CA SER A 185 -33.24 -23.87 9.04
C SER A 185 -33.85 -25.10 9.76
N THR A 186 -34.47 -24.86 10.90
CA THR A 186 -35.06 -25.91 11.76
C THR A 186 -36.53 -26.16 11.44
N ASN A 187 -37.02 -27.39 11.71
CA ASN A 187 -38.43 -27.77 11.61
C ASN A 187 -39.09 -27.44 10.25
N PRO A 188 -38.58 -27.98 9.13
CA PRO A 188 -39.16 -27.74 7.82
C PRO A 188 -40.63 -28.20 7.77
N VAL A 189 -41.49 -27.37 7.20
CA VAL A 189 -42.89 -27.70 6.94
C VAL A 189 -43.19 -27.62 5.45
N ALA A 190 -44.13 -28.45 4.99
CA ALA A 190 -44.61 -28.37 3.62
C ALA A 190 -45.43 -27.09 3.43
N LYS A 191 -45.04 -26.26 2.46
CA LYS A 191 -45.76 -25.04 2.08
C LYS A 191 -45.68 -24.87 0.57
N ASN A 192 -46.80 -25.11 -0.11
CA ASN A 192 -46.86 -25.04 -1.57
C ASN A 192 -46.42 -23.66 -2.08
N GLY A 193 -45.53 -23.62 -3.07
CA GLY A 193 -45.00 -22.38 -3.64
C GLY A 193 -43.84 -21.74 -2.87
N ALA A 194 -43.51 -22.22 -1.66
CA ALA A 194 -42.34 -21.75 -0.92
C ALA A 194 -41.08 -22.49 -1.38
N THR A 195 -39.99 -21.76 -1.60
CA THR A 195 -38.69 -22.35 -1.92
C THR A 195 -37.66 -21.96 -0.87
N ALA A 196 -37.22 -22.94 -0.08
CA ALA A 196 -36.19 -22.75 0.93
C ALA A 196 -34.80 -23.07 0.37
N THR A 197 -33.77 -22.37 0.84
CA THR A 197 -32.36 -22.69 0.55
C THR A 197 -31.51 -22.43 1.80
N ILE A 198 -30.57 -23.32 2.08
CA ILE A 198 -29.66 -23.21 3.21
C ILE A 198 -28.43 -22.39 2.78
N VAL A 199 -27.93 -21.54 3.65
CA VAL A 199 -26.69 -20.79 3.44
C VAL A 199 -25.62 -21.36 4.37
N THR A 200 -24.61 -21.98 3.79
CA THR A 200 -23.50 -22.56 4.54
C THR A 200 -22.42 -21.51 4.76
N THR A 201 -21.76 -21.60 5.92
CA THR A 201 -20.61 -20.76 6.25
C THR A 201 -19.41 -21.67 6.43
N THR A 202 -18.45 -21.56 5.52
CA THR A 202 -17.20 -22.31 5.58
C THR A 202 -16.08 -21.34 5.90
N THR A 203 -15.30 -21.66 6.92
CA THR A 203 -14.14 -20.85 7.30
C THR A 203 -12.88 -21.59 6.86
N ILE A 204 -12.21 -21.07 5.85
CA ILE A 204 -11.02 -21.69 5.25
C ILE A 204 -9.78 -20.94 5.74
N PRO A 205 -8.69 -21.62 6.13
CA PRO A 205 -7.41 -20.93 6.37
C PRO A 205 -6.95 -20.22 5.09
N ALA A 206 -6.42 -19.01 5.24
CA ALA A 206 -5.90 -18.22 4.11
C ALA A 206 -4.64 -18.85 3.51
#